data_AF-A0ABD1E080-F1
#
_entry.id   AF-A0ABD1E080-F1
#
_cell.length_a   1.000
_cell.length_b   1.000
_cell.length_c   1.000
_cell.angle_alpha   90.00
_cell.angle_beta   90.00
_cell.angle_gamma   90.00
#
_symmetry.space_group_name_H-M   'P 1'
#
loop_
_entity.id
_entity.type
_entity.pdbx_description
1 polymer ?
#
loop_
_entity_poly.entity_id
_entity_poly.type
_entity_poly.pdbx_seq_one_letter_code
_entity_poly.pdbx_strand_id
1 'polypeptide(L)'
;MPAILTLEEKIEIVLIVGENYKTFREAADIFNYRHPDRNISHVCVRKVLNKFKTFGEVRNRFSNRRRRRVANNNMELEVMLSAVENPKYSLRKRASLMQNPVSKDTFCIRTLSRNDRLFCNVIGVICWND
;
A
#
# COMPACT_ATOMS: atom_id res chain seq x y z
N MET A 1 -18.52 -7.23 13.18
CA MET A 1 -17.70 -6.50 12.19
C MET A 1 -18.59 -6.28 10.98
N PRO A 2 -18.98 -5.04 10.61
CA PRO A 2 -19.85 -4.87 9.46
C PRO A 2 -19.15 -5.42 8.21
N ALA A 3 -19.90 -6.09 7.35
CA ALA A 3 -19.41 -6.58 6.07
C ALA A 3 -18.68 -5.46 5.34
N ILE A 4 -17.50 -5.78 4.80
CA ILE A 4 -16.71 -4.79 4.07
C ILE A 4 -17.54 -4.36 2.85
N LEU A 5 -18.00 -3.11 2.87
CA LEU A 5 -18.72 -2.54 1.72
C LEU A 5 -17.83 -2.59 0.48
N THR A 6 -18.40 -3.15 -0.57
CA THR A 6 -17.88 -3.15 -1.94
C THR A 6 -17.79 -1.72 -2.47
N LEU A 7 -17.13 -1.56 -3.62
CA LEU A 7 -17.06 -0.25 -4.27
C LEU A 7 -18.43 0.22 -4.75
N GLU A 8 -19.23 -0.69 -5.32
CA GLU A 8 -20.57 -0.43 -5.85
C GLU A 8 -21.52 0.04 -4.75
N GLU A 9 -21.58 -0.67 -3.63
CA GLU A 9 -22.43 -0.28 -2.49
C GLU A 9 -22.05 1.12 -1.95
N LYS A 10 -20.75 1.47 -1.95
CA LYS A 10 -20.32 2.82 -1.54
C LYS A 10 -20.72 3.89 -2.53
N ILE A 11 -20.68 3.60 -3.82
CA ILE A 11 -21.14 4.52 -4.87
C ILE A 11 -22.64 4.73 -4.71
N GLU A 12 -23.41 3.65 -4.51
CA GLU A 12 -24.84 3.74 -4.27
C GLU A 12 -25.16 4.62 -3.05
N ILE A 13 -24.46 4.44 -1.93
CA ILE A 13 -24.63 5.29 -0.74
C ILE A 13 -24.41 6.77 -1.06
N VAL A 14 -23.39 7.11 -1.86
CA VAL A 14 -23.13 8.50 -2.27
C VAL A 14 -24.28 9.03 -3.14
N LEU A 15 -24.81 8.21 -4.06
CA LEU A 15 -25.93 8.58 -4.92
C LEU A 15 -27.22 8.80 -4.11
N ILE A 16 -27.53 7.91 -3.16
CA ILE A 16 -28.72 8.05 -2.29
C ILE A 16 -28.65 9.35 -1.48
N VAL A 17 -27.49 9.70 -0.92
CA VAL A 17 -27.33 10.97 -0.19
C VAL A 17 -27.44 12.18 -1.13
N GLY A 18 -26.91 12.07 -2.35
CA GLY A 18 -26.98 13.12 -3.36
C GLY A 18 -28.39 13.36 -3.90
N GLU A 19 -29.22 12.31 -3.95
CA GLU A 19 -30.61 12.39 -4.39
C GLU A 19 -31.47 13.11 -3.33
N ASN A 20 -31.83 14.37 -3.60
CA ASN A 20 -32.64 15.22 -2.72
C ASN A 20 -32.02 15.53 -1.34
N TYR A 21 -30.69 15.51 -1.22
CA TYR A 21 -29.98 15.89 0.03
C TYR A 21 -30.43 15.09 1.26
N LYS A 22 -30.65 13.80 1.10
CA LYS A 22 -31.12 12.92 2.20
C LYS A 22 -30.17 12.94 3.39
N THR A 23 -30.74 12.86 4.57
CA THR A 23 -29.97 12.72 5.80
C THR A 23 -29.27 11.36 5.85
N PHE A 24 -28.23 11.23 6.68
CA PHE A 24 -27.51 9.96 6.81
C PHE A 24 -28.36 8.81 7.36
N ARG A 25 -29.45 9.12 8.07
CA ARG A 25 -30.40 8.12 8.57
C ARG A 25 -31.29 7.63 7.44
N GLU A 26 -31.94 8.54 6.72
CA GLU A 26 -32.79 8.19 5.58
C GLU A 26 -32.00 7.42 4.51
N ALA A 27 -30.76 7.83 4.25
CA ALA A 27 -29.90 7.12 3.30
C ALA A 27 -29.56 5.70 3.77
N ALA A 28 -29.35 5.50 5.08
CA ALA A 28 -29.16 4.16 5.63
C ALA A 28 -30.44 3.32 5.55
N ASP A 29 -31.60 3.91 5.86
CA ASP A 29 -32.89 3.22 5.80
C ASP A 29 -33.22 2.76 4.37
N ILE A 30 -32.98 3.62 3.37
CA ILE A 30 -33.18 3.28 1.95
C ILE A 30 -32.20 2.20 1.52
N PHE A 31 -30.93 2.31 1.90
CA PHE A 31 -29.94 1.28 1.57
C PHE A 31 -30.31 -0.08 2.19
N ASN A 32 -30.71 -0.09 3.46
CA ASN A 32 -31.11 -1.30 4.17
C ASN A 32 -32.40 -1.90 3.62
N TYR A 33 -33.33 -1.06 3.17
CA TYR A 33 -34.54 -1.50 2.48
C TYR A 33 -34.22 -2.20 1.15
N ARG A 34 -33.25 -1.68 0.38
CA ARG A 34 -32.79 -2.29 -0.88
C ARG A 34 -31.92 -3.53 -0.67
N HIS A 35 -31.18 -3.58 0.44
CA HIS A 35 -30.20 -4.64 0.75
C HIS A 35 -30.42 -5.21 2.16
N PRO A 36 -31.49 -6.00 2.39
CA PRO A 36 -31.86 -6.47 3.73
C PRO A 36 -30.78 -7.37 4.37
N ASP A 37 -29.99 -8.08 3.55
CA ASP A 37 -28.91 -8.94 4.01
C ASP A 37 -27.62 -8.17 4.36
N ARG A 38 -27.57 -6.87 4.07
CA ARG A 38 -26.35 -6.04 4.18
C ARG A 38 -26.61 -4.72 4.89
N ASN A 39 -27.35 -4.77 5.98
CA ASN A 39 -27.69 -3.57 6.74
C ASN A 39 -26.46 -2.78 7.19
N ILE A 40 -26.51 -1.47 6.94
CA ILE A 40 -25.53 -0.48 7.35
C ILE A 40 -26.14 0.49 8.37
N SER A 41 -25.27 1.12 9.15
CA SER A 41 -25.66 2.20 10.06
C SER A 41 -25.47 3.57 9.41
N HIS A 42 -26.20 4.58 9.89
CA HIS A 42 -25.99 5.99 9.52
C HIS A 42 -24.54 6.46 9.77
N VAL A 43 -23.83 5.87 10.74
CA VAL A 43 -22.40 6.13 10.99
C VAL A 43 -21.54 5.64 9.83
N CYS A 44 -21.89 4.50 9.22
CA CYS A 44 -21.23 3.98 8.03
C CYS A 44 -21.43 4.94 6.85
N VAL A 45 -22.67 5.37 6.60
CA VAL A 45 -23.00 6.37 5.58
C VAL A 45 -22.17 7.64 5.75
N ARG A 46 -22.14 8.20 6.97
CA ARG A 46 -21.32 9.38 7.29
C ARG A 46 -19.84 9.18 6.96
N LYS A 47 -19.27 8.00 7.28
CA LYS A 47 -17.86 7.69 6.98
C LYS A 47 -17.60 7.64 5.48
N VAL A 48 -18.48 7.01 4.70
CA VAL A 48 -18.35 6.94 3.24
C VAL A 48 -18.41 8.33 2.64
N LEU A 49 -19.40 9.14 3.04
CA LEU A 49 -19.58 10.47 2.50
C LEU A 49 -18.46 11.43 2.91
N ASN A 50 -18.02 11.41 4.16
CA ASN A 50 -16.89 12.23 4.59
C ASN A 50 -15.64 11.92 3.78
N LYS A 51 -15.36 10.64 3.54
CA LYS A 51 -14.23 10.23 2.72
C LYS A 51 -14.35 10.75 1.29
N PHE A 52 -15.54 10.63 0.70
CA PHE A 52 -15.81 11.17 -0.64
C PHE A 52 -15.61 12.69 -0.69
N LYS A 53 -16.13 13.44 0.29
CA LYS A 53 -15.97 14.90 0.38
C LYS A 53 -14.51 15.32 0.56
N THR A 54 -13.74 14.60 1.38
CA THR A 54 -12.34 14.95 1.68
C THR A 54 -11.38 14.59 0.56
N PHE A 55 -11.57 13.44 -0.11
CA PHE A 55 -10.59 12.90 -1.05
C PHE A 55 -11.09 12.76 -2.49
N GLY A 56 -12.38 13.00 -2.75
CA GLY A 56 -13.00 12.78 -4.06
C GLY A 56 -13.20 11.31 -4.43
N GLU A 57 -12.95 10.38 -3.50
CA GLU A 57 -12.99 8.94 -3.76
C GLU A 57 -13.59 8.13 -2.60
N VAL A 58 -14.25 7.01 -2.92
CA VAL A 58 -14.78 6.05 -1.93
C VAL A 58 -13.97 4.75 -1.85
N ARG A 59 -13.02 4.55 -2.76
CA ARG A 59 -12.17 3.34 -2.85
C ARG A 59 -11.34 3.14 -1.59
N ASN A 60 -11.20 1.90 -1.12
CA ASN A 60 -10.31 1.60 -0.01
C ASN A 60 -8.85 1.77 -0.48
N ARG A 61 -8.21 2.87 -0.07
CA ARG A 61 -6.86 3.25 -0.51
C ARG A 61 -5.78 2.25 -0.07
N PHE A 62 -6.00 1.56 1.05
CA PHE A 62 -5.10 0.52 1.53
C PHE A 62 -5.89 -0.74 1.87
N SER A 63 -5.67 -1.80 1.10
CA SER A 63 -5.88 -3.15 1.62
C SER A 63 -4.81 -3.36 2.70
N ASN A 64 -5.21 -3.81 3.89
CA ASN A 64 -4.32 -4.08 5.02
C ASN A 64 -3.39 -5.29 4.76
N ARG A 65 -2.86 -5.44 3.54
CA ARG A 65 -1.81 -6.41 3.19
C ARG A 65 -0.54 -5.99 3.93
N ARG A 66 -0.38 -6.57 5.13
CA ARG A 66 0.81 -6.62 5.99
C ARG A 66 2.01 -5.85 5.41
N ARG A 67 2.24 -4.63 5.89
CA ARG A 67 3.58 -4.05 5.83
C ARG A 67 4.49 -4.85 6.77
N ARG A 68 5.10 -5.94 6.29
CA ARG A 68 6.32 -6.46 6.92
C ARG A 68 7.45 -5.47 6.62
N ARG A 69 7.47 -4.34 7.33
CA ARG A 69 8.66 -3.48 7.36
C ARG A 69 9.57 -4.01 8.44
N VAL A 70 10.53 -4.82 8.02
CA VAL A 70 11.70 -5.13 8.83
C VAL A 70 12.93 -4.32 8.37
N ALA A 71 12.75 -3.51 7.33
CA ALA A 71 13.77 -2.67 6.73
C ALA A 71 13.50 -1.19 7.02
N ASN A 72 14.51 -0.50 7.52
CA ASN A 72 14.56 0.96 7.58
C ASN A 72 15.28 1.50 6.33
N ASN A 73 15.03 2.76 5.95
CA ASN A 73 15.65 3.41 4.79
C ASN A 73 17.19 3.33 4.84
N ASN A 74 17.78 3.45 6.04
CA ASN A 74 19.22 3.35 6.23
C ASN A 74 19.77 1.97 5.84
N MET A 75 19.01 0.90 6.10
CA MET A 75 19.41 -0.46 5.71
C MET A 75 19.34 -0.64 4.20
N GLU A 76 18.32 -0.05 3.53
CA GLU A 76 18.23 -0.08 2.07
C GLU A 76 19.42 0.65 1.44
N LEU A 77 19.80 1.80 2.01
CA LEU A 77 20.97 2.56 1.59
C LEU A 77 22.27 1.78 1.76
N GLU A 78 22.48 1.13 2.91
CA GLU A 78 23.67 0.33 3.20
C GLU A 78 23.84 -0.86 2.23
N VAL A 79 22.73 -1.53 1.88
CA VAL A 79 22.73 -2.57 0.83
C VAL A 79 23.19 -1.98 -0.50
N MET A 80 22.63 -0.84 -0.90
CA MET A 80 22.93 -0.21 -2.18
C MET A 80 24.39 0.28 -2.25
N LEU A 81 24.89 0.91 -1.18
CA LEU A 81 26.28 1.34 -1.08
C LEU A 81 27.24 0.16 -1.19
N SER A 82 26.99 -0.94 -0.49
CA SER A 82 27.83 -2.13 -0.62
C SER A 82 27.90 -2.64 -2.07
N ALA A 83 26.81 -2.49 -2.83
CA ALA A 83 26.71 -2.97 -4.22
C ALA A 83 27.48 -2.09 -5.20
N VAL A 84 27.55 -0.79 -4.92
CA VAL A 84 28.43 0.15 -5.62
C VAL A 84 29.89 -0.12 -5.24
N GLU A 85 30.20 -0.29 -3.95
CA GLU A 85 31.57 -0.54 -3.46
C GLU A 85 32.18 -1.80 -4.07
N ASN A 86 31.41 -2.89 -4.13
CA ASN A 86 31.85 -4.10 -4.80
C ASN A 86 30.65 -4.89 -5.33
N PRO A 87 30.43 -4.95 -6.66
CA PRO A 87 29.30 -5.67 -7.24
C PRO A 87 29.41 -7.19 -7.06
N LYS A 88 30.63 -7.73 -6.88
CA LYS A 88 30.89 -9.17 -6.77
C LYS A 88 30.59 -9.76 -5.39
N TYR A 89 30.28 -8.95 -4.38
CA TYR A 89 29.91 -9.47 -3.07
C TYR A 89 28.65 -10.33 -3.15
N SER A 90 28.76 -11.55 -2.61
CA SER A 90 27.62 -12.41 -2.40
C SER A 90 26.64 -11.77 -1.42
N LEU A 91 25.36 -12.12 -1.54
CA LEU A 91 24.30 -11.62 -0.66
C LEU A 91 24.63 -11.88 0.81
N ARG A 92 25.19 -13.06 1.13
CA ARG A 92 25.66 -13.43 2.46
C ARG A 92 26.81 -12.56 2.96
N LYS A 93 27.72 -12.14 2.08
CA LYS A 93 28.79 -11.21 2.43
C LYS A 93 28.23 -9.82 2.72
N ARG A 94 27.33 -9.29 1.88
CA ARG A 94 26.66 -7.99 2.12
C ARG A 94 25.91 -7.96 3.43
N ALA A 95 25.12 -9.00 3.66
CA ALA A 95 24.45 -9.30 4.91
C ALA A 95 25.39 -9.22 6.14
N SER A 96 26.59 -9.78 6.05
CA SER A 96 27.56 -9.78 7.14
C SER A 96 28.15 -8.39 7.44
N LEU A 97 28.17 -7.49 6.46
CA LEU A 97 28.68 -6.12 6.61
C LEU A 97 27.69 -5.19 7.33
N MET A 98 26.40 -5.54 7.36
CA MET A 98 25.35 -4.70 7.94
C MET A 98 25.33 -4.75 9.47
N GLN A 99 25.17 -3.57 10.07
CA GLN A 99 25.15 -3.40 11.53
C GLN A 99 23.95 -4.06 12.21
N ASN A 100 22.80 -4.19 11.53
CA ASN A 100 21.57 -4.77 12.11
C ASN A 100 21.19 -6.12 11.47
N PRO A 101 21.09 -7.22 12.24
CA PRO A 101 20.85 -8.55 11.71
C PRO A 101 19.36 -8.85 11.57
N VAL A 102 18.79 -8.57 10.40
CA VAL A 102 17.49 -9.14 10.06
C VAL A 102 17.55 -9.87 8.74
N SER A 103 17.08 -11.13 8.71
CA SER A 103 16.88 -12.00 7.53
C SER A 103 17.67 -11.53 6.29
N LYS A 104 18.99 -11.57 6.44
CA LYS A 104 19.90 -10.64 5.76
C LYS A 104 19.92 -10.88 4.24
N ASP A 105 19.76 -12.12 3.82
CA ASP A 105 19.79 -12.50 2.40
C ASP A 105 18.51 -12.10 1.67
N THR A 106 17.33 -12.35 2.26
CA THR A 106 16.04 -12.02 1.63
C THR A 106 15.86 -10.50 1.50
N PHE A 107 16.39 -9.73 2.45
CA PHE A 107 16.38 -8.28 2.39
C PHE A 107 17.30 -7.75 1.29
N CYS A 108 18.56 -8.20 1.22
CA CYS A 108 19.49 -7.83 0.15
C CYS A 108 18.91 -8.13 -1.24
N ILE A 109 18.32 -9.33 -1.42
CA ILE A 109 17.68 -9.72 -2.69
C ILE A 109 16.57 -8.75 -3.05
N ARG A 110 15.64 -8.47 -2.13
CA ARG A 110 14.50 -7.57 -2.42
C ARG A 110 14.96 -6.16 -2.74
N THR A 111 15.96 -5.65 -2.03
CA THR A 111 16.44 -4.28 -2.22
C THR A 111 17.17 -4.16 -3.55
N LEU A 112 18.05 -5.09 -3.90
CA LEU A 112 18.74 -5.09 -5.19
C LEU A 112 17.75 -5.31 -6.33
N SER A 113 16.90 -6.35 -6.27
CA SER A 113 15.93 -6.65 -7.32
C SER A 113 14.89 -5.54 -7.57
N ARG A 114 14.55 -4.73 -6.56
CA ARG A 114 13.70 -3.55 -6.76
C ARG A 114 14.42 -2.42 -7.49
N ASN A 115 15.72 -2.32 -7.31
CA ASN A 115 16.56 -1.26 -7.83
C ASN A 115 17.42 -1.72 -9.03
N ASP A 116 17.22 -2.93 -9.56
CA ASP A 116 17.99 -3.51 -10.67
C ASP A 116 18.04 -2.58 -11.90
N ARG A 117 16.97 -1.82 -12.17
CA ARG A 117 16.99 -0.83 -13.27
C ARG A 117 18.00 0.30 -13.08
N LEU A 118 18.32 0.67 -11.84
CA LEU A 118 19.35 1.66 -11.51
C LEU A 118 20.74 1.02 -11.57
N PHE A 119 20.87 -0.24 -11.14
CA PHE A 119 22.15 -0.97 -11.16
C PHE A 119 22.60 -1.39 -12.56
N CYS A 120 21.69 -1.79 -13.46
CA CYS A 120 22.05 -2.08 -14.86
C CYS A 120 22.61 -0.84 -15.58
N ASN A 121 22.13 0.36 -15.24
CA ASN A 121 22.64 1.60 -15.82
C ASN A 121 23.97 2.05 -15.19
N VAL A 122 24.20 1.78 -13.90
CA VAL A 122 25.46 2.14 -13.22
C VAL A 122 26.56 1.12 -13.52
N ILE A 123 26.26 -0.18 -13.54
CA ILE A 123 27.24 -1.25 -13.83
C ILE A 123 27.49 -1.34 -15.34
N GLY A 124 26.49 -1.07 -16.19
CA GLY A 124 26.68 -1.03 -17.65
C GLY A 124 27.69 0.05 -18.11
N VAL A 125 27.86 1.12 -17.32
CA VAL A 125 28.87 2.16 -17.57
C VAL A 125 30.27 1.75 -17.08
N ILE A 126 30.37 0.88 -16.06
CA ILE A 126 31.65 0.39 -15.54
C ILE A 126 32.20 -0.76 -16.38
N CYS A 127 31.33 -1.60 -16.96
CA CYS A 127 31.74 -2.75 -17.79
C CYS A 127 32.11 -2.41 -19.25
N TRP A 128 32.21 -1.12 -19.62
CA TRP A 128 32.62 -0.67 -20.97
C TRP A 128 33.92 0.16 -20.97
N ASN A 129 34.63 0.25 -19.84
CA ASN A 129 35.93 0.92 -19.73
C ASN A 129 37.01 -0.03 -19.17
N ASP A 130 37.12 -1.23 -19.75
CA ASP A 130 38.32 -2.07 -19.68
C ASP A 130 38.70 -2.50 -21.11
#